data_AF-A0A355PGM3-F1
#
_entry.id   AF-A0A355PGM3-F1
#
_cell.length_a   1.000
_cell.length_b   1.000
_cell.length_c   1.000
_cell.angle_alpha   90.00
_cell.angle_beta   90.00
_cell.angle_gamma   90.00
#
_symmetry.space_group_name_H-M   'P 1'
#
loop_
_entity.id
_entity.type
_entity.pdbx_description
1 polymer ?
#
loop_
_entity_poly.entity_id
_entity_poly.type
_entity_poly.pdbx_seq_one_letter_code
_entity_poly.pdbx_strand_id
1 'polypeptide(L)'
;MKHSPAYRLAATVLHGFDEYRARFKQITSDASRRFRDAAWREAQQASAARINLYGEKVEETLDRLQRTFAQEVLAHCETWREARGHYAQLISQRLDYELAETFFNSLFCSVFQHRHIRNDWMFVYSSREDAAHRSGIELCRRYYVNGDWAGALAWALSEAPFESPFADVERDSQLGAGLLEAQLPVAIWQADDAQVELLNSVFYRNKGAYLVGRILGGGEQVPLVLPVLHGEGYGEQQGGDPCLHLDTVLTETDEVSIIFSFTRAYFQVEVPVPGEFVGYLKQLMPHKPEGEL
;
A
#
# COMPACT_ATOMS: atom_id res chain seq x y z
N MET A 1 -18.78 -10.03 -31.25
CA MET A 1 -18.83 -10.03 -29.76
C MET A 1 -18.25 -8.75 -29.13
N LYS A 2 -17.14 -8.15 -29.61
CA LYS A 2 -16.60 -6.85 -29.11
C LYS A 2 -17.47 -5.59 -29.37
N HIS A 3 -18.70 -5.76 -29.86
CA HIS A 3 -19.60 -4.67 -30.25
C HIS A 3 -20.88 -4.62 -29.40
N SER A 4 -21.09 -5.54 -28.45
CA SER A 4 -22.27 -5.47 -27.57
C SER A 4 -22.18 -4.23 -26.66
N PRO A 5 -23.33 -3.61 -26.30
CA PRO A 5 -23.36 -2.52 -25.32
C PRO A 5 -22.69 -2.92 -24.00
N ALA A 6 -22.89 -4.15 -23.53
CA ALA A 6 -22.29 -4.69 -22.32
C ALA A 6 -20.75 -4.74 -22.36
N TYR A 7 -20.16 -5.21 -23.47
CA TYR A 7 -18.71 -5.22 -23.64
C TYR A 7 -18.15 -3.79 -23.65
N ARG A 8 -18.82 -2.87 -24.36
CA ARG A 8 -18.40 -1.46 -24.40
C ARG A 8 -18.49 -0.81 -23.02
N LEU A 9 -19.51 -1.14 -22.23
CA LEU A 9 -19.65 -0.68 -20.85
C LEU A 9 -18.47 -1.17 -20.02
N ALA A 10 -18.20 -2.47 -20.02
CA ALA A 10 -17.06 -3.06 -19.31
C ALA A 10 -15.72 -2.43 -19.71
N ALA A 11 -15.48 -2.23 -21.01
CA ALA A 11 -14.27 -1.59 -21.51
C ALA A 11 -14.16 -0.11 -21.08
N THR A 12 -15.28 0.61 -21.01
CA THR A 12 -15.30 2.01 -20.55
C THR A 12 -15.00 2.11 -19.07
N VAL A 13 -15.58 1.21 -18.27
CA VAL A 13 -15.28 1.12 -16.83
C VAL A 13 -13.80 0.81 -16.62
N LEU A 14 -13.25 -0.16 -17.35
CA LEU A 14 -11.85 -0.55 -17.21
C LEU A 14 -10.90 0.59 -17.57
N HIS A 15 -11.23 1.33 -18.63
CA HIS A 15 -10.44 2.50 -19.01
C HIS A 15 -10.43 3.56 -17.90
N GLY A 16 -11.57 3.84 -17.27
CA GLY A 16 -11.64 4.76 -16.12
C GLY A 16 -10.81 4.28 -14.93
N PHE A 17 -10.85 2.97 -14.65
CA PHE A 17 -10.01 2.35 -13.63
C PHE A 17 -8.51 2.47 -13.95
N ASP A 18 -8.11 2.25 -15.21
CA ASP A 18 -6.73 2.39 -15.65
C ASP A 18 -6.22 3.83 -15.54
N GLU A 19 -7.06 4.82 -15.91
CA GLU A 19 -6.75 6.24 -15.71
C GLU A 19 -6.57 6.57 -14.22
N TYR A 20 -7.44 6.04 -13.35
CA TYR A 20 -7.31 6.16 -11.90
C TYR A 20 -5.99 5.55 -11.40
N ARG A 21 -5.70 4.29 -11.74
CA ARG A 21 -4.51 3.58 -11.26
C ARG A 21 -3.22 4.21 -11.75
N ALA A 22 -3.18 4.65 -13.00
CA ALA A 22 -2.02 5.35 -13.55
C ALA A 22 -1.74 6.64 -12.76
N ARG A 23 -2.76 7.46 -12.51
CA ARG A 23 -2.61 8.70 -11.75
C ARG A 23 -2.26 8.45 -10.29
N PHE A 24 -2.88 7.45 -9.65
CA PHE A 24 -2.56 7.07 -8.28
C PHE A 24 -1.09 6.65 -8.15
N LYS A 25 -0.62 5.76 -9.05
CA LYS A 25 0.77 5.31 -9.06
C LYS A 25 1.73 6.47 -9.30
N GLN A 26 1.43 7.38 -10.22
CA GLN A 26 2.26 8.56 -10.49
C GLN A 26 2.40 9.46 -9.25
N ILE A 27 1.31 9.69 -8.51
CA ILE A 27 1.37 10.47 -7.27
C ILE A 27 2.23 9.71 -6.25
N THR A 28 2.03 8.41 -6.09
CA THR A 28 2.73 7.60 -5.08
C THR A 28 4.22 7.43 -5.37
N SER A 29 4.63 7.20 -6.62
CA SER A 29 6.04 7.00 -6.98
C SER A 29 6.91 8.24 -6.73
N ASP A 30 6.28 9.41 -6.71
CA ASP A 30 6.94 10.68 -6.46
C ASP A 30 7.10 10.99 -4.95
N ALA A 31 6.68 10.07 -4.06
CA ALA A 31 6.79 10.24 -2.61
C ALA A 31 8.25 10.22 -2.12
N SER A 32 9.10 9.35 -2.70
CA SER A 32 10.52 9.26 -2.36
C SER A 32 11.26 10.56 -2.68
N ARG A 33 10.98 11.14 -3.87
CA ARG A 33 11.48 12.45 -4.28
C ARG A 33 11.07 13.54 -3.28
N ARG A 34 9.78 13.61 -2.93
CA ARG A 34 9.28 14.62 -1.97
C ARG A 34 9.90 14.48 -0.58
N PHE A 35 10.17 13.25 -0.15
CA PHE A 35 10.89 12.99 1.08
C PHE A 35 12.34 13.50 0.98
N ARG A 36 13.09 13.05 -0.02
CA ARG A 36 14.48 13.43 -0.28
C ARG A 36 14.68 14.96 -0.35
N ASP A 37 13.80 15.66 -1.06
CA ASP A 37 13.89 17.11 -1.26
C ASP A 37 13.27 17.92 -0.10
N ALA A 38 12.77 17.24 0.94
CA ALA A 38 12.01 17.84 2.03
C ALA A 38 10.84 18.74 1.57
N ALA A 39 10.17 18.34 0.49
CA ALA A 39 9.06 19.06 -0.11
C ALA A 39 7.75 18.83 0.67
N TRP A 40 7.73 19.18 1.97
CA TRP A 40 6.65 18.85 2.91
C TRP A 40 5.29 19.38 2.50
N ARG A 41 5.26 20.59 1.91
CA ARG A 41 4.02 21.19 1.38
C ARG A 41 3.49 20.40 0.18
N GLU A 42 4.37 19.99 -0.74
CA GLU A 42 3.99 19.15 -1.88
C GLU A 42 3.50 17.78 -1.40
N ALA A 43 4.13 17.20 -0.36
CA ALA A 43 3.72 15.91 0.19
C ALA A 43 2.30 15.97 0.77
N GLN A 44 1.96 17.06 1.46
CA GLN A 44 0.62 17.30 1.97
C GLN A 44 -0.41 17.47 0.84
N GLN A 45 -0.09 18.27 -0.18
CA GLN A 45 -0.95 18.47 -1.34
C GLN A 45 -1.18 17.16 -2.12
N ALA A 46 -0.11 16.38 -2.33
CA ALA A 46 -0.18 15.07 -2.98
C ALA A 46 -1.06 14.09 -2.20
N SER A 47 -0.96 14.09 -0.87
CA SER A 47 -1.82 13.26 0.00
C SER A 47 -3.29 13.63 -0.15
N ALA A 48 -3.63 14.92 -0.12
CA ALA A 48 -5.00 15.40 -0.30
C ALA A 48 -5.55 15.07 -1.70
N ALA A 49 -4.75 15.31 -2.75
CA ALA A 49 -5.13 14.97 -4.12
C ALA A 49 -5.38 13.46 -4.29
N ARG A 50 -4.56 12.61 -3.67
CA ARG A 50 -4.71 11.15 -3.73
C ARG A 50 -5.99 10.67 -3.04
N ILE A 51 -6.44 11.32 -1.95
CA ILE A 51 -7.70 10.98 -1.27
C ILE A 51 -8.90 11.25 -2.18
N ASN A 52 -8.94 12.40 -2.84
CA ASN A 52 -10.08 12.78 -3.69
C ASN A 52 -10.10 12.06 -5.03
N LEU A 53 -8.93 11.63 -5.53
CA LEU A 53 -8.75 11.07 -6.88
C LEU A 53 -9.70 9.92 -7.21
N TYR A 54 -10.03 9.05 -6.25
CA TYR A 54 -10.94 7.93 -6.51
C TYR A 54 -12.35 8.43 -6.88
N GLY A 55 -12.91 9.34 -6.07
CA GLY A 55 -14.23 9.91 -6.31
C GLY A 55 -14.29 10.67 -7.63
N GLU A 56 -13.28 11.51 -7.88
CA GLU A 56 -13.14 12.26 -9.14
C GLU A 56 -13.16 11.33 -10.36
N LYS A 57 -12.40 10.23 -10.32
CA LYS A 57 -12.33 9.28 -11.44
C LYS A 57 -13.59 8.44 -11.61
N VAL A 58 -14.28 8.12 -10.52
CA VAL A 58 -15.61 7.48 -10.59
C VAL A 58 -16.60 8.43 -11.27
N GLU A 59 -16.66 9.70 -10.86
CA GLU A 59 -17.55 10.70 -11.46
C GLU A 59 -17.24 10.94 -12.95
N GLU A 60 -15.97 11.16 -13.31
CA GLU A 60 -15.57 11.32 -14.71
C GLU A 60 -15.94 10.12 -15.59
N THR A 61 -15.80 8.90 -15.05
CA THR A 61 -16.15 7.66 -15.76
C THR A 61 -17.66 7.53 -15.89
N LEU A 62 -18.42 7.87 -14.85
CA LEU A 62 -19.88 7.89 -14.87
C LEU A 62 -20.41 8.86 -15.92
N ASP A 63 -19.88 10.08 -15.98
CA ASP A 63 -20.23 11.08 -16.99
C ASP A 63 -19.93 10.58 -18.41
N ARG A 64 -18.83 9.83 -18.58
CA ARG A 64 -18.48 9.22 -19.86
C ARG A 64 -19.47 8.13 -20.24
N LEU A 65 -19.90 7.29 -19.30
CA LEU A 65 -20.94 6.28 -19.51
C LEU A 65 -22.27 6.93 -19.90
N GLN A 66 -22.72 7.95 -19.17
CA GLN A 66 -23.98 8.67 -19.43
C GLN A 66 -24.00 9.36 -20.80
N ARG A 67 -22.84 9.84 -21.29
CA ARG A 67 -22.73 10.41 -22.66
C ARG A 67 -22.69 9.36 -23.76
N THR A 68 -22.23 8.14 -23.45
CA THR A 68 -21.95 7.09 -24.45
C THR A 68 -23.12 6.14 -24.65
N PHE A 69 -23.95 5.94 -23.63
CA PHE A 69 -25.05 4.98 -23.61
C PHE A 69 -26.38 5.69 -23.39
N ALA A 70 -27.42 5.22 -24.06
CA ALA A 70 -28.79 5.64 -23.75
C ALA A 70 -29.16 5.24 -22.31
N GLN A 71 -29.96 6.05 -21.63
CA GLN A 71 -30.30 5.84 -20.22
C GLN A 71 -30.97 4.48 -19.99
N GLU A 72 -31.77 4.01 -20.95
CA GLU A 72 -32.45 2.72 -20.89
C GLU A 72 -31.47 1.54 -20.90
N VAL A 73 -30.32 1.68 -21.57
CA VAL A 73 -29.28 0.67 -21.62
C VAL A 73 -28.46 0.68 -20.32
N LEU A 74 -28.10 1.88 -19.85
CA LEU A 74 -27.27 2.06 -18.66
C LEU A 74 -28.02 1.67 -17.38
N ALA A 75 -29.31 1.97 -17.28
CA ALA A 75 -30.15 1.66 -16.13
C ALA A 75 -30.79 0.25 -16.17
N HIS A 76 -30.29 -0.64 -17.05
CA HIS A 76 -30.82 -2.00 -17.17
C HIS A 76 -29.86 -3.03 -16.56
N CYS A 77 -30.32 -3.75 -15.52
CA CYS A 77 -29.49 -4.68 -14.75
C CYS A 77 -28.86 -5.81 -15.59
N GLU A 78 -29.54 -6.28 -16.64
CA GLU A 78 -29.00 -7.33 -17.52
C GLU A 78 -27.78 -6.86 -18.32
N THR A 79 -27.74 -5.57 -18.70
CA THR A 79 -26.55 -4.97 -19.32
C THR A 79 -25.35 -5.09 -18.39
N TRP A 80 -25.56 -4.84 -17.08
CA TRP A 80 -24.51 -4.93 -16.06
C TRP A 80 -24.12 -6.37 -15.74
N ARG A 81 -25.07 -7.32 -15.78
CA ARG A 81 -24.77 -8.76 -15.68
C ARG A 81 -23.79 -9.20 -16.76
N GLU A 82 -24.11 -8.90 -18.02
CA GLU A 82 -23.24 -9.23 -19.15
C GLU A 82 -21.91 -8.47 -19.09
N ALA A 83 -21.95 -7.20 -18.72
CA ALA A 83 -20.75 -6.37 -18.60
C ALA A 83 -19.81 -6.90 -17.51
N ARG A 84 -20.34 -7.33 -16.36
CA ARG A 84 -19.57 -7.96 -15.27
C ARG A 84 -18.80 -9.18 -15.78
N GLY A 85 -19.45 -10.04 -16.57
CA GLY A 85 -18.81 -11.21 -17.19
C GLY A 85 -17.65 -10.84 -18.13
N HIS A 86 -17.86 -9.85 -19.00
CA HIS A 86 -16.78 -9.33 -19.86
C HIS A 86 -15.68 -8.65 -19.05
N TYR A 87 -16.03 -7.88 -18.02
CA TYR A 87 -15.09 -7.17 -17.16
C TYR A 87 -14.15 -8.13 -16.44
N ALA A 88 -14.70 -9.19 -15.82
CA ALA A 88 -13.94 -10.25 -15.15
C ALA A 88 -12.89 -10.88 -16.08
N GLN A 89 -13.24 -11.12 -17.35
CA GLN A 89 -12.31 -11.63 -18.35
C GLN A 89 -11.21 -10.61 -18.67
N LEU A 90 -11.56 -9.34 -18.84
CA LEU A 90 -10.60 -8.27 -19.15
C LEU A 90 -9.59 -8.05 -18.02
N ILE A 91 -10.02 -8.20 -16.76
CA ILE A 91 -9.15 -8.01 -15.59
C ILE A 91 -8.45 -9.30 -15.16
N SER A 92 -8.66 -10.43 -15.83
CA SER A 92 -8.22 -11.78 -15.40
C SER A 92 -6.71 -12.00 -15.23
N GLN A 93 -5.87 -11.12 -15.80
CA GLN A 93 -4.41 -11.16 -15.66
C GLN A 93 -3.85 -10.03 -14.81
N ARG A 94 -4.72 -9.17 -14.25
CA ARG A 94 -4.29 -8.07 -13.39
C ARG A 94 -3.91 -8.57 -12.00
N LEU A 95 -2.94 -7.87 -11.40
CA LEU A 95 -2.51 -8.05 -10.01
C LEU A 95 -3.28 -7.14 -9.03
N ASP A 96 -4.03 -6.18 -9.54
CA ASP A 96 -4.89 -5.25 -8.77
C ASP A 96 -6.38 -5.44 -9.10
N TYR A 97 -6.78 -6.69 -9.35
CA TYR A 97 -8.13 -7.01 -9.83
C TYR A 97 -9.22 -6.71 -8.78
N GLU A 98 -8.92 -6.86 -7.48
CA GLU A 98 -9.86 -6.54 -6.39
C GLU A 98 -10.23 -5.05 -6.39
N LEU A 99 -9.25 -4.19 -6.71
CA LEU A 99 -9.47 -2.75 -6.86
C LEU A 99 -10.31 -2.45 -8.10
N ALA A 100 -10.09 -3.19 -9.19
CA ALA A 100 -10.85 -3.04 -10.42
C ALA A 100 -12.32 -3.43 -10.24
N GLU A 101 -12.58 -4.50 -9.48
CA GLU A 101 -13.94 -4.95 -9.09
C GLU A 101 -14.63 -3.91 -8.21
N THR A 102 -13.91 -3.35 -7.24
CA THR A 102 -14.42 -2.26 -6.39
C THR A 102 -14.79 -1.03 -7.21
N PHE A 103 -13.97 -0.66 -8.20
CA PHE A 103 -14.26 0.46 -9.11
C PHE A 103 -15.53 0.21 -9.95
N PHE A 104 -15.69 -1.01 -10.47
CA PHE A 104 -16.92 -1.41 -11.16
C PHE A 104 -18.14 -1.29 -10.24
N ASN A 105 -18.03 -1.78 -9.00
CA ASN A 105 -19.08 -1.70 -7.99
C ASN A 105 -19.47 -0.26 -7.68
N SER A 106 -18.51 0.66 -7.59
CA SER A 106 -18.79 2.08 -7.37
C SER A 106 -19.66 2.66 -8.48
N LEU A 107 -19.34 2.39 -9.76
CA LEU A 107 -20.13 2.87 -10.89
C LEU A 107 -21.53 2.24 -10.94
N PHE A 108 -21.63 0.94 -10.66
CA PHE A 108 -22.93 0.26 -10.55
C PHE A 108 -23.79 0.93 -9.47
N CYS A 109 -23.24 1.10 -8.27
CA CYS A 109 -23.95 1.72 -7.15
C CYS A 109 -24.36 3.17 -7.46
N SER A 110 -23.54 3.95 -8.16
CA SER A 110 -23.91 5.30 -8.60
C SER A 110 -25.08 5.31 -9.58
N VAL A 111 -25.13 4.37 -10.54
CA VAL A 111 -26.23 4.27 -11.51
C VAL A 111 -27.54 3.80 -10.86
N PHE A 112 -27.47 2.82 -9.96
CA PHE A 112 -28.66 2.23 -9.33
C PHE A 112 -29.03 2.84 -7.97
N GLN A 113 -28.31 3.88 -7.53
CA GLN A 113 -28.50 4.57 -6.25
C GLN A 113 -28.43 3.59 -5.07
N HIS A 114 -27.41 2.72 -5.07
CA HIS A 114 -27.18 1.67 -4.05
C HIS A 114 -28.33 0.67 -3.87
N ARG A 115 -29.24 0.56 -4.85
CA ARG A 115 -30.25 -0.51 -4.90
C ARG A 115 -29.68 -1.73 -5.64
N HIS A 116 -30.37 -2.86 -5.55
CA HIS A 116 -30.09 -4.04 -6.38
C HIS A 116 -28.72 -4.68 -6.14
N ILE A 117 -28.23 -4.68 -4.89
CA ILE A 117 -26.95 -5.33 -4.52
C ILE A 117 -27.09 -6.85 -4.67
N ARG A 118 -26.56 -7.39 -5.77
CA ARG A 118 -26.57 -8.82 -6.10
C ARG A 118 -25.29 -9.19 -6.86
N ASN A 119 -24.72 -10.35 -6.54
CA ASN A 119 -23.49 -10.83 -7.17
C ASN A 119 -23.64 -11.07 -8.69
N ASP A 120 -24.87 -11.22 -9.18
CA ASP A 120 -25.14 -11.34 -10.62
C ASP A 120 -24.81 -10.06 -11.38
N TRP A 121 -24.91 -8.89 -10.72
CA TRP A 121 -24.86 -7.58 -11.37
C TRP A 121 -23.64 -6.76 -10.97
N MET A 122 -23.02 -7.09 -9.84
CA MET A 122 -21.81 -6.47 -9.33
C MET A 122 -20.93 -7.53 -8.66
N PHE A 123 -19.70 -7.18 -8.27
CA PHE A 123 -18.79 -8.08 -7.57
C PHE A 123 -19.04 -8.02 -6.07
N VAL A 124 -20.04 -8.76 -5.58
CA VAL A 124 -20.25 -8.91 -4.11
C VAL A 124 -19.20 -9.88 -3.56
N TYR A 125 -18.94 -10.93 -4.32
CA TYR A 125 -17.83 -11.85 -4.13
C TYR A 125 -16.82 -11.62 -5.25
N SER A 126 -15.54 -11.77 -4.92
CA SER A 126 -14.47 -11.58 -5.89
C SER A 126 -14.62 -12.60 -7.03
N SER A 127 -14.32 -12.18 -8.26
CA SER A 127 -14.32 -13.10 -9.41
C SER A 127 -13.21 -14.14 -9.35
N ARG A 128 -12.33 -14.05 -8.34
CA ARG A 128 -11.16 -14.90 -8.15
C ARG A 128 -11.03 -15.50 -6.74
N GLU A 129 -12.11 -15.59 -5.95
CA GLU A 129 -12.04 -16.19 -4.60
C GLU A 129 -11.35 -17.57 -4.57
N ASP A 130 -11.52 -18.37 -5.62
CA ASP A 130 -10.93 -19.73 -5.72
C ASP A 130 -9.52 -19.76 -6.37
N ALA A 131 -9.01 -18.64 -6.87
CA ALA A 131 -7.74 -18.58 -7.58
C ALA A 131 -6.66 -17.94 -6.70
N ALA A 132 -5.98 -18.77 -5.89
CA ALA A 132 -4.78 -18.38 -5.17
C ALA A 132 -3.61 -18.14 -6.15
N HIS A 133 -3.65 -17.02 -6.88
CA HIS A 133 -2.52 -16.62 -7.71
C HIS A 133 -1.53 -15.87 -6.84
N ARG A 134 -0.44 -16.56 -6.48
CA ARG A 134 0.75 -15.85 -6.03
C ARG A 134 1.36 -15.16 -7.25
N SER A 135 1.62 -13.87 -7.13
CA SER A 135 2.21 -13.05 -8.17
C SER A 135 3.61 -13.50 -8.58
N GLY A 136 4.30 -14.24 -7.68
CA GLY A 136 5.71 -14.60 -7.83
C GLY A 136 6.66 -13.43 -7.57
N ILE A 137 6.13 -12.25 -7.19
CA ILE A 137 6.93 -11.09 -6.85
C ILE A 137 7.44 -11.25 -5.42
N GLU A 138 8.75 -11.09 -5.24
CA GLU A 138 9.37 -11.07 -3.92
C GLU A 138 9.12 -9.72 -3.26
N LEU A 139 8.19 -9.68 -2.31
CA LEU A 139 7.78 -8.46 -1.62
C LEU A 139 8.78 -8.02 -0.54
N CYS A 140 9.55 -8.97 -0.01
CA CYS A 140 10.42 -8.74 1.14
C CYS A 140 11.86 -9.12 0.84
N ARG A 141 12.78 -8.43 1.49
CA ARG A 141 14.17 -8.83 1.65
C ARG A 141 14.41 -9.37 3.05
N ARG A 142 15.42 -10.22 3.20
CA ARG A 142 15.70 -10.94 4.44
C ARG A 142 17.18 -10.90 4.80
N TYR A 143 17.45 -10.89 6.10
CA TYR A 143 18.81 -10.95 6.64
C TYR A 143 18.85 -11.80 7.91
N TYR A 144 19.77 -12.76 7.96
CA TYR A 144 20.01 -13.58 9.15
C TYR A 144 20.88 -12.82 10.15
N VAL A 145 20.39 -12.69 11.38
CA VAL A 145 21.01 -11.85 12.41
C VAL A 145 22.31 -12.46 12.89
N ASN A 146 22.36 -13.78 13.12
CA ASN A 146 23.54 -14.50 13.64
C ASN A 146 24.13 -13.86 14.91
N GLY A 147 23.27 -13.31 15.79
CA GLY A 147 23.65 -12.61 17.01
C GLY A 147 24.13 -11.15 16.82
N ASP A 148 24.31 -10.68 15.58
CA ASP A 148 24.70 -9.30 15.28
C ASP A 148 23.48 -8.42 14.93
N TRP A 149 22.76 -8.01 15.96
CA TRP A 149 21.55 -7.18 15.82
C TRP A 149 21.85 -5.77 15.27
N ALA A 150 23.00 -5.20 15.63
CA ALA A 150 23.44 -3.92 15.09
C ALA A 150 23.75 -4.04 13.59
N GLY A 151 24.46 -5.10 13.17
CA GLY A 151 24.71 -5.38 11.75
C GLY A 151 23.43 -5.62 10.95
N ALA A 152 22.44 -6.29 11.54
CA ALA A 152 21.13 -6.48 10.91
C ALA A 152 20.37 -5.17 10.69
N LEU A 153 20.42 -4.24 11.65
CA LEU A 153 19.85 -2.90 11.49
C LEU A 153 20.65 -2.04 10.50
N ALA A 154 21.98 -2.12 10.51
CA ALA A 154 22.82 -1.43 9.56
C ALA A 154 22.53 -1.89 8.12
N TRP A 155 22.34 -3.20 7.91
CA TRP A 155 21.86 -3.76 6.65
C TRP A 155 20.47 -3.21 6.28
N ALA A 156 19.54 -3.20 7.23
CA ALA A 156 18.18 -2.71 6.99
C ALA A 156 18.16 -1.25 6.50
N LEU A 157 18.98 -0.39 7.08
CA LEU A 157 19.10 1.02 6.71
C LEU A 157 19.87 1.20 5.40
N SER A 158 21.00 0.51 5.22
CA SER A 158 21.90 0.71 4.08
C SER A 158 21.33 0.17 2.76
N GLU A 159 20.58 -0.91 2.82
CA GLU A 159 19.95 -1.48 1.62
C GLU A 159 18.64 -0.77 1.26
N ALA A 160 18.10 0.09 2.13
CA ALA A 160 16.87 0.82 1.83
C ALA A 160 17.07 1.75 0.62
N PRO A 161 16.09 1.90 -0.28
CA PRO A 161 16.22 2.68 -1.51
C PRO A 161 16.15 4.20 -1.25
N PHE A 162 16.89 4.68 -0.26
CA PHE A 162 17.03 6.10 0.05
C PHE A 162 18.13 6.72 -0.80
N GLU A 163 17.87 7.91 -1.34
CA GLU A 163 18.87 8.68 -2.07
C GLU A 163 19.66 9.63 -1.16
N SER A 164 19.10 9.98 0.00
CA SER A 164 19.77 10.81 1.00
C SER A 164 20.68 9.94 1.89
N PRO A 165 21.91 10.41 2.19
CA PRO A 165 22.82 9.67 3.06
C PRO A 165 22.31 9.70 4.50
N PHE A 166 22.63 8.66 5.27
CA PHE A 166 22.47 8.68 6.73
C PHE A 166 23.63 9.46 7.38
N ALA A 167 23.34 10.14 8.49
CA ALA A 167 24.33 10.90 9.24
C ALA A 167 25.37 9.96 9.89
N ASP A 168 24.90 8.90 10.53
CA ASP A 168 25.74 7.89 11.21
C ASP A 168 24.98 6.56 11.36
N VAL A 169 25.07 5.70 10.34
CA VAL A 169 24.40 4.38 10.33
C VAL A 169 24.87 3.51 11.50
N GLU A 170 26.15 3.56 11.84
CA GLU A 170 26.72 2.73 12.90
C GLU A 170 26.12 3.12 14.24
N ARG A 171 26.14 4.41 14.58
CA ARG A 171 25.55 4.92 15.82
C ARG A 171 24.06 4.57 15.93
N ASP A 172 23.30 4.83 14.88
CA ASP A 172 21.87 4.59 14.85
C ASP A 172 21.53 3.10 15.00
N SER A 173 22.33 2.23 14.37
CA SER A 173 22.16 0.77 14.45
C SER A 173 22.50 0.23 15.84
N GLN A 174 23.53 0.78 16.50
CA GLN A 174 23.88 0.41 17.88
C GLN A 174 22.79 0.84 18.88
N LEU A 175 22.26 2.05 18.73
CA LEU A 175 21.14 2.53 19.55
C LEU A 175 19.89 1.69 19.34
N GLY A 176 19.56 1.39 18.08
CA GLY A 176 18.44 0.52 17.73
C GLY A 176 18.60 -0.90 18.27
N ALA A 177 19.81 -1.47 18.23
CA ALA A 177 20.09 -2.78 18.80
C ALA A 177 19.88 -2.82 20.32
N GLY A 178 20.26 -1.74 21.04
CA GLY A 178 19.98 -1.60 22.46
C GLY A 178 18.47 -1.53 22.78
N LEU A 179 17.67 -0.92 21.90
CA LEU A 179 16.20 -0.95 22.02
C LEU A 179 15.65 -2.35 21.77
N LEU A 180 16.13 -3.05 20.74
CA LEU A 180 15.75 -4.43 20.44
C LEU A 180 16.08 -5.37 21.60
N GLU A 181 17.23 -5.23 22.25
CA GLU A 181 17.60 -6.04 23.42
C GLU A 181 16.58 -5.91 24.56
N ALA A 182 16.06 -4.70 24.76
CA ALA A 182 15.09 -4.42 25.82
C ALA A 182 13.66 -4.86 25.47
N GLN A 183 13.31 -4.93 24.19
CA GLN A 183 11.94 -5.15 23.71
C GLN A 183 11.68 -6.57 23.19
N LEU A 184 12.69 -7.24 22.63
CA LEU A 184 12.48 -8.54 21.99
C LEU A 184 12.25 -9.66 23.02
N PRO A 185 11.34 -10.61 22.71
CA PRO A 185 11.25 -11.85 23.46
C PRO A 185 12.59 -12.58 23.51
N VAL A 186 12.93 -13.15 24.67
CA VAL A 186 14.19 -13.92 24.85
C VAL A 186 14.32 -15.04 23.82
N ALA A 187 13.20 -15.66 23.43
CA ALA A 187 13.14 -16.71 22.41
C ALA A 187 13.65 -16.21 21.05
N ILE A 188 13.34 -14.98 20.65
CA ILE A 188 13.85 -14.36 19.41
C ILE A 188 15.29 -13.89 19.60
N TRP A 189 15.59 -13.22 20.72
CA TRP A 189 16.90 -12.62 20.96
C TRP A 189 18.05 -13.65 20.93
N GLN A 190 17.80 -14.85 21.47
CA GLN A 190 18.78 -15.94 21.58
C GLN A 190 18.66 -16.97 20.44
N ALA A 191 17.77 -16.76 19.47
CA ALA A 191 17.55 -17.71 18.39
C ALA A 191 18.68 -17.69 17.35
N ASP A 192 19.25 -18.85 17.07
CA ASP A 192 20.21 -19.03 15.97
C ASP A 192 19.57 -18.82 14.59
N ASP A 193 18.25 -19.00 14.49
CA ASP A 193 17.47 -18.78 13.27
C ASP A 193 16.86 -17.36 13.17
N ALA A 194 17.28 -16.44 14.04
CA ALA A 194 16.77 -15.07 14.05
C ALA A 194 17.00 -14.37 12.70
N GLN A 195 15.94 -13.77 12.16
CA GLN A 195 15.92 -13.11 10.86
C GLN A 195 15.12 -11.82 10.90
N VAL A 196 15.69 -10.77 10.29
CA VAL A 196 14.97 -9.55 9.94
C VAL A 196 14.40 -9.71 8.52
N GLU A 197 13.09 -9.54 8.37
CA GLU A 197 12.40 -9.51 7.08
C GLU A 197 11.74 -8.14 6.91
N LEU A 198 12.04 -7.45 5.80
CA LEU A 198 11.49 -6.11 5.52
C LEU A 198 10.86 -6.08 4.13
N LEU A 199 9.73 -5.38 4.00
CA LEU A 199 9.16 -5.04 2.71
C LEU A 199 10.16 -4.22 1.90
N ASN A 200 10.26 -4.52 0.60
CA ASN A 200 11.10 -3.77 -0.34
C ASN A 200 10.59 -2.33 -0.51
N SER A 201 9.29 -2.11 -0.34
CA SER A 201 8.66 -0.80 -0.44
C SER A 201 8.81 0.02 0.83
N VAL A 202 9.18 1.30 0.67
CA VAL A 202 9.23 2.27 1.77
C VAL A 202 7.87 2.96 1.90
N PHE A 203 7.41 3.12 3.13
CA PHE A 203 6.17 3.84 3.43
C PHE A 203 6.50 5.29 3.75
N TYR A 204 5.89 6.23 3.03
CA TYR A 204 6.10 7.67 3.26
C TYR A 204 4.85 8.30 3.87
N ARG A 205 5.03 9.10 4.91
CA ARG A 205 3.96 9.89 5.52
C ARG A 205 4.50 11.14 6.19
N ASN A 206 3.90 12.28 5.85
CA ASN A 206 4.31 13.60 6.33
C ASN A 206 5.80 13.83 6.07
N LYS A 207 6.62 13.86 7.12
CA LYS A 207 8.07 14.07 7.09
C LYS A 207 8.89 12.80 7.31
N GLY A 208 8.23 11.64 7.43
CA GLY A 208 8.89 10.39 7.76
C GLY A 208 8.77 9.35 6.65
N ALA A 209 9.82 8.56 6.54
CA ALA A 209 9.87 7.30 5.82
C ALA A 209 9.86 6.15 6.82
N TYR A 210 9.28 5.02 6.48
CA TYR A 210 9.14 3.89 7.40
C TYR A 210 9.50 2.61 6.65
N LEU A 211 10.49 1.88 7.17
CA LEU A 211 10.76 0.50 6.75
C LEU A 211 9.88 -0.40 7.62
N VAL A 212 9.18 -1.34 6.99
CA VAL A 212 8.12 -2.12 7.65
C VAL A 212 8.34 -3.59 7.34
N GLY A 213 8.24 -4.44 8.36
CA GLY A 213 8.36 -5.87 8.24
C GLY A 213 8.19 -6.58 9.58
N ARG A 214 9.00 -7.60 9.82
CA ARG A 214 9.00 -8.40 11.05
C ARG A 214 10.38 -8.95 11.39
N ILE A 215 10.53 -9.33 12.64
CA ILE A 215 11.60 -10.20 13.11
C ILE A 215 11.00 -11.57 13.37
N LEU A 216 11.68 -12.62 12.91
CA LEU A 216 11.33 -14.02 13.18
C LEU A 216 12.49 -14.67 13.93
N GLY A 217 12.20 -15.62 14.82
CA GLY A 217 13.22 -16.43 15.49
C GLY A 217 12.64 -17.27 16.61
N GLY A 218 13.20 -18.46 16.86
CA GLY A 218 12.79 -19.30 17.99
C GLY A 218 11.32 -19.77 17.91
N GLY A 219 10.75 -19.82 16.70
CA GLY A 219 9.34 -20.14 16.47
C GLY A 219 8.35 -18.99 16.72
N GLU A 220 8.84 -17.80 17.06
CA GLU A 220 8.03 -16.60 17.28
C GLU A 220 8.26 -15.56 16.18
N GLN A 221 7.37 -14.57 16.10
CA GLN A 221 7.55 -13.39 15.27
C GLN A 221 7.01 -12.15 15.97
N VAL A 222 7.64 -11.00 15.70
CA VAL A 222 7.16 -9.67 16.11
C VAL A 222 7.21 -8.73 14.90
N PRO A 223 6.30 -7.74 14.79
CA PRO A 223 6.43 -6.73 13.75
C PRO A 223 7.73 -5.93 13.94
N LEU A 224 8.18 -5.27 12.89
CA LEU A 224 9.32 -4.36 12.92
C LEU A 224 9.00 -3.13 12.08
N VAL A 225 9.03 -1.96 12.71
CA VAL A 225 8.93 -0.67 12.03
C VAL A 225 10.12 0.20 12.40
N LEU A 226 10.79 0.72 11.38
CA LEU A 226 11.96 1.60 11.49
C LEU A 226 11.61 2.96 10.88
N PRO A 227 11.17 3.94 11.68
CA PRO A 227 10.95 5.31 11.22
C PRO A 227 12.29 6.00 10.93
N VAL A 228 12.45 6.50 9.71
CA VAL A 228 13.61 7.24 9.22
C VAL A 228 13.20 8.68 8.93
N LEU A 229 13.93 9.62 9.52
CA LEU A 229 13.67 11.05 9.43
C LEU A 229 14.91 11.77 8.90
N HIS A 230 14.72 12.96 8.33
CA HIS A 230 15.83 13.89 8.13
C HIS A 230 16.23 14.56 9.45
N GLY A 231 17.49 14.96 9.54
CA GLY A 231 17.99 15.77 10.64
C GLY A 231 17.25 17.10 10.82
N GLU A 232 17.45 17.72 11.98
CA GLU A 232 16.67 18.90 12.38
C GLU A 232 16.76 20.06 11.39
N GLY A 233 15.64 20.72 11.17
CA GLY A 233 15.52 21.93 10.34
C GLY A 233 15.50 21.70 8.82
N TYR A 234 15.68 20.47 8.32
CA TYR A 234 15.70 20.22 6.87
C TYR A 234 14.33 20.48 6.20
N GLY A 235 14.35 21.29 5.14
CA GLY A 235 13.15 21.78 4.45
C GLY A 235 12.36 22.86 5.20
N GLU A 236 12.78 23.26 6.40
CA GLU A 236 12.12 24.31 7.19
C GLU A 236 12.98 25.55 7.38
N GLN A 237 14.30 25.36 7.49
CA GLN A 237 15.27 26.42 7.72
C GLN A 237 16.44 26.29 6.75
N GLN A 238 17.09 27.41 6.45
CA GLN A 238 18.27 27.43 5.61
C GLN A 238 19.45 26.78 6.35
N GLY A 239 20.02 25.72 5.78
CA GLY A 239 21.13 24.97 6.40
C GLY A 239 20.71 23.84 7.34
N GLY A 240 19.43 23.43 7.34
CA GLY A 240 19.00 22.20 8.02
C GLY A 240 19.69 20.95 7.48
N ASP A 241 19.79 19.92 8.30
CA ASP A 241 20.60 18.73 8.00
C ASP A 241 19.87 17.75 7.05
N PRO A 242 20.32 17.60 5.79
CA PRO A 242 19.69 16.69 4.83
C PRO A 242 19.92 15.21 5.18
N CYS A 243 20.81 14.90 6.12
CA CYS A 243 21.14 13.53 6.46
C CYS A 243 19.98 12.82 7.15
N LEU A 244 19.84 11.55 6.85
CA LEU A 244 18.85 10.67 7.48
C LEU A 244 19.36 10.15 8.82
N HIS A 245 18.44 9.84 9.71
CA HIS A 245 18.70 9.06 10.91
C HIS A 245 17.53 8.13 11.22
N LEU A 246 17.83 7.05 11.92
CA LEU A 246 16.83 6.18 12.52
C LEU A 246 16.29 6.86 13.79
N ASP A 247 15.01 7.18 13.81
CA ASP A 247 14.38 7.86 14.95
C ASP A 247 14.16 6.92 16.13
N THR A 248 13.70 5.70 15.85
CA THR A 248 13.43 4.66 16.86
C THR A 248 13.28 3.28 16.20
N VAL A 249 13.12 2.24 17.03
CA VAL A 249 12.76 0.88 16.61
C VAL A 249 11.48 0.47 17.33
N LEU A 250 10.53 -0.08 16.59
CA LEU A 250 9.22 -0.48 17.12
C LEU A 250 8.96 -1.94 16.79
N THR A 251 8.76 -2.74 17.83
CA THR A 251 8.43 -4.17 17.71
C THR A 251 7.10 -4.57 18.34
N GLU A 252 6.45 -3.64 19.07
CA GLU A 252 5.19 -3.91 19.74
C GLU A 252 3.99 -3.77 18.79
N THR A 253 3.10 -4.76 18.82
CA THR A 253 1.93 -4.81 17.91
C THR A 253 1.01 -3.60 18.09
N ASP A 254 0.83 -3.12 19.32
CA ASP A 254 -0.03 -1.97 19.62
C ASP A 254 0.56 -0.66 19.07
N GLU A 255 1.86 -0.44 19.20
CA GLU A 255 2.56 0.74 18.68
C GLU A 255 2.50 0.76 17.15
N VAL A 256 2.77 -0.38 16.52
CA VAL A 256 2.65 -0.54 15.06
C VAL A 256 1.21 -0.29 14.62
N SER A 257 0.22 -0.83 15.33
CA SER A 257 -1.20 -0.58 14.99
C SER A 257 -1.56 0.91 15.03
N ILE A 258 -1.04 1.67 16.01
CA ILE A 258 -1.22 3.13 16.11
C ILE A 258 -0.59 3.86 14.91
N ILE A 259 0.58 3.41 14.44
CA ILE A 259 1.23 3.96 13.26
C ILE A 259 0.36 3.75 12.02
N PHE A 260 -0.27 2.59 11.89
CA PHE A 260 -1.17 2.29 10.76
C PHE A 260 -2.62 2.73 11.01
N SER A 261 -2.90 3.54 12.04
CA SER A 261 -4.27 3.94 12.38
C SER A 261 -4.98 4.69 11.24
N PHE A 262 -6.27 4.40 11.03
CA PHE A 262 -7.15 5.11 10.10
C PHE A 262 -7.36 6.58 10.46
N THR A 263 -7.06 6.98 11.71
CA THR A 263 -7.12 8.37 12.18
C THR A 263 -5.92 9.21 11.73
N ARG A 264 -4.92 8.59 11.09
CA ARG A 264 -3.75 9.28 10.55
C ARG A 264 -3.85 9.38 9.03
N ALA A 265 -3.03 10.24 8.43
CA ALA A 265 -2.88 10.28 6.99
C ALA A 265 -2.42 8.91 6.45
N TYR A 266 -2.98 8.49 5.32
CA TYR A 266 -2.60 7.25 4.64
C TYR A 266 -1.14 7.29 4.18
N PHE A 267 -0.47 6.15 4.29
CA PHE A 267 0.87 5.99 3.74
C PHE A 267 0.86 6.09 2.21
N GLN A 268 1.90 6.72 1.67
CA GLN A 268 2.26 6.63 0.26
C GLN A 268 3.31 5.53 0.12
N VAL A 269 2.94 4.43 -0.49
CA VAL A 269 3.77 3.24 -0.64
C VAL A 269 3.50 2.60 -1.99
N GLU A 270 4.57 2.25 -2.71
CA GLU A 270 4.44 1.52 -3.97
C GLU A 270 4.06 0.07 -3.68
N VAL A 271 2.92 -0.35 -4.22
CA VAL A 271 2.36 -1.69 -3.99
C VAL A 271 2.11 -2.36 -5.33
N PRO A 272 2.97 -3.31 -5.74
CA PRO A 272 2.79 -4.06 -6.98
C PRO A 272 1.52 -4.91 -6.97
N VAL A 273 1.23 -5.56 -5.84
CA VAL A 273 0.12 -6.50 -5.65
C VAL A 273 -0.62 -6.19 -4.36
N PRO A 274 -1.69 -5.37 -4.41
CA PRO A 274 -2.41 -4.92 -3.22
C PRO A 274 -2.87 -6.04 -2.29
N GLY A 275 -3.47 -7.10 -2.83
CA GLY A 275 -3.98 -8.22 -2.02
C GLY A 275 -2.88 -8.94 -1.21
N GLU A 276 -1.74 -9.24 -1.83
CA GLU A 276 -0.61 -9.88 -1.14
C GLU A 276 0.02 -8.95 -0.09
N PHE A 277 0.08 -7.66 -0.38
CA PHE A 277 0.62 -6.65 0.53
C PHE A 277 -0.26 -6.49 1.77
N VAL A 278 -1.58 -6.43 1.61
CA VAL A 278 -2.54 -6.42 2.72
C VAL A 278 -2.45 -7.73 3.51
N GLY A 279 -2.35 -8.88 2.83
CA GLY A 279 -2.15 -10.18 3.47
C GLY A 279 -0.86 -10.26 4.29
N TYR A 280 0.21 -9.58 3.86
CA TYR A 280 1.44 -9.44 4.64
C TYR A 280 1.24 -8.56 5.87
N LEU A 281 0.67 -7.35 5.70
CA LEU A 281 0.39 -6.44 6.82
C LEU A 281 -0.56 -7.06 7.86
N LYS A 282 -1.48 -7.92 7.42
CA LYS A 282 -2.39 -8.67 8.30
C LYS A 282 -1.66 -9.67 9.20
N GLN A 283 -0.52 -10.22 8.76
CA GLN A 283 0.33 -11.06 9.63
C GLN A 283 1.05 -10.23 10.69
N LEU A 284 1.37 -8.97 10.39
CA LEU A 284 2.00 -8.03 11.34
C LEU A 284 0.99 -7.47 12.34
N MET A 285 -0.26 -7.27 11.89
CA MET A 285 -1.34 -6.64 12.66
C MET A 285 -2.62 -7.49 12.58
N PRO A 286 -2.66 -8.67 13.23
CA PRO A 286 -3.74 -9.65 13.07
C PRO A 286 -5.12 -9.13 13.50
N HIS A 287 -5.17 -8.23 14.48
CA HIS A 287 -6.42 -7.66 14.99
C HIS A 287 -6.99 -6.55 14.11
N LYS A 288 -6.22 -6.02 13.16
CA LYS A 288 -6.64 -4.89 12.32
C LYS A 288 -7.51 -5.35 11.15
N PRO A 289 -8.73 -4.84 10.95
CA PRO A 289 -9.58 -5.25 9.82
C PRO A 289 -8.88 -5.04 8.48
N GLU A 290 -9.10 -5.92 7.50
CA GLU A 290 -8.46 -5.80 6.18
C GLU A 290 -8.84 -4.50 5.46
N GLY A 291 -10.07 -4.00 5.65
CA GLY A 291 -10.49 -2.72 5.10
C GLY A 291 -9.81 -1.49 5.71
N GLU A 292 -9.05 -1.66 6.80
CA GLU A 292 -8.23 -0.60 7.42
C GLU A 292 -6.74 -0.68 7.04
N LEU A 293 -6.33 -1.70 6.26
CA LEU A 293 -4.94 -1.96 5.87
C LEU A 293 -4.61 -1.47 4.46
#